data_AF-A0A6J4LUJ8-F1
#
_entry.id   AF-A0A6J4LUJ8-F1
#
_cell.length_a   1.000
_cell.length_b   1.000
_cell.length_c   1.000
_cell.angle_alpha   90.00
_cell.angle_beta   90.00
_cell.angle_gamma   90.00
#
_symmetry.space_group_name_H-M   'P 1'
#
loop_
_entity.id
_entity.type
_entity.pdbx_description
1 polymer ?
#
loop_
_entity_poly.entity_id
_entity_poly.type
_entity_poly.pdbx_seq_one_letter_code
_entity_poly.pdbx_strand_id
1 'polypeptide(L)'
;MREPPVARVDGETWVAYDKGALAMYLLQERMGEDAVNRALRNLLRRYRFKDAPYPRSLDLVAALRAEATTAEDQTLITDLFERATL
;
A
#
# COMPACT_ATOMS: atom_id res chain seq x y z
N MET A 1 6.04 -24.00 31.30
CA MET A 1 6.65 -24.51 30.06
C MET A 1 6.90 -23.31 29.16
N ARG A 2 8.12 -23.21 28.63
CA ARG A 2 8.64 -22.06 27.88
C ARG A 2 8.18 -22.21 26.43
N GLU A 3 7.36 -21.28 25.95
CA GLU A 3 6.93 -21.26 24.55
C GLU A 3 8.13 -20.98 23.64
N PRO A 4 8.30 -21.71 22.52
CA PRO A 4 9.41 -21.49 21.61
C PRO A 4 9.23 -20.16 20.85
N PRO A 5 10.31 -19.45 20.53
CA PRO A 5 10.25 -18.15 19.87
C PRO A 5 9.84 -18.29 18.40
N VAL A 6 8.98 -17.37 17.94
CA VAL A 6 8.62 -17.14 16.54
C VAL A 6 9.82 -16.55 15.80
N ALA A 7 10.87 -17.35 15.64
CA ALA A 7 12.08 -17.00 14.88
C ALA A 7 12.12 -17.73 13.53
N ARG A 8 11.00 -18.32 13.09
CA ARG A 8 10.93 -19.05 11.82
C ARG A 8 9.51 -19.09 11.28
N VAL A 9 9.00 -17.95 10.83
CA VAL A 9 7.91 -17.91 9.85
C VAL A 9 8.30 -16.94 8.75
N ASP A 10 8.98 -17.49 7.74
CA ASP A 10 8.88 -16.97 6.38
C ASP A 10 7.41 -17.07 5.96
N GLY A 11 6.75 -15.95 5.64
CA GLY A 11 5.46 -15.97 4.94
C GLY A 11 4.28 -15.29 5.62
N GLU A 12 4.43 -14.08 6.17
CA GLU A 12 3.28 -13.26 6.56
C GLU A 12 2.61 -12.55 5.36
N THR A 13 2.26 -13.31 4.32
CA THR A 13 1.45 -12.81 3.20
C THR A 13 0.03 -12.46 3.65
N TRP A 14 -0.49 -13.13 4.69
CA TRP A 14 -1.85 -12.90 5.19
C TRP A 14 -2.01 -11.53 5.86
N VAL A 15 -0.99 -11.08 6.59
CA VAL A 15 -0.94 -9.77 7.25
C VAL A 15 -0.97 -8.63 6.22
N ALA A 16 -0.38 -8.83 5.05
CA ALA A 16 -0.38 -7.85 3.97
C ALA A 16 -1.76 -7.67 3.30
N TYR A 17 -2.56 -8.73 3.19
CA TYR A 17 -3.87 -8.68 2.51
C TYR A 17 -4.95 -8.02 3.37
N ASP A 18 -5.08 -8.41 4.64
CA ASP A 18 -6.10 -7.84 5.53
C ASP A 18 -5.79 -6.38 5.90
N LYS A 19 -4.50 -6.06 6.11
CA LYS A 19 -4.08 -4.68 6.39
C LYS A 19 -4.09 -3.80 5.14
N GLY A 20 -3.88 -4.39 3.96
CA GLY A 20 -3.91 -3.66 2.69
C GLY A 20 -5.30 -3.09 2.37
N ALA A 21 -6.36 -3.86 2.59
CA ALA A 21 -7.74 -3.38 2.37
C ALA A 21 -8.09 -2.23 3.32
N LEU A 22 -7.74 -2.34 4.60
CA LEU A 22 -7.96 -1.29 5.60
C LEU A 22 -7.15 -0.03 5.29
N ALA A 23 -5.90 -0.17 4.85
CA ALA A 23 -5.05 0.94 4.44
C ALA A 23 -5.66 1.68 3.24
N MET A 24 -6.13 0.95 2.23
CA MET A 24 -6.79 1.55 1.05
C MET A 24 -8.08 2.26 1.43
N TYR A 25 -8.86 1.71 2.37
CA TYR A 25 -10.08 2.35 2.88
C TYR A 25 -9.77 3.66 3.62
N LEU A 26 -8.79 3.65 4.53
CA LEU A 26 -8.35 4.86 5.24
C LEU A 26 -7.82 5.95 4.29
N LEU A 27 -7.10 5.55 3.24
CA LEU A 27 -6.63 6.48 2.21
C LEU A 27 -7.79 7.06 1.39
N GLN A 28 -8.80 6.26 1.08
CA GLN A 28 -10.01 6.75 0.41
C GLN A 28 -10.74 7.77 1.27
N GLU A 29 -10.90 7.52 2.57
CA GLU A 29 -11.55 8.46 3.50
C GLU A 29 -10.79 9.78 3.61
N ARG A 30 -9.45 9.74 3.56
CA ARG A 30 -8.59 10.92 3.75
C ARG A 30 -8.33 11.71 2.47
N MET A 31 -8.03 11.03 1.37
CA MET A 31 -7.66 11.64 0.09
C MET A 31 -8.85 11.77 -0.88
N GLY A 32 -9.96 11.10 -0.57
CA GLY A 32 -11.13 11.00 -1.43
C GLY A 32 -11.02 9.88 -2.47
N GLU A 33 -12.17 9.30 -2.82
CA GLU A 33 -12.27 8.21 -3.78
C GLU A 33 -11.68 8.57 -5.16
N ASP A 34 -11.90 9.79 -5.63
CA ASP A 34 -11.41 10.24 -6.92
C ASP A 34 -9.88 10.24 -7.01
N ALA A 35 -9.20 10.62 -5.94
CA ALA A 35 -7.73 10.63 -5.87
C ALA A 35 -7.18 9.21 -5.90
N VAL A 36 -7.73 8.31 -5.07
CA VAL A 36 -7.33 6.89 -5.05
C VAL A 36 -7.59 6.23 -6.40
N ASN A 37 -8.76 6.47 -7.00
CA ASN A 37 -9.08 5.92 -8.30
C ASN A 37 -8.18 6.47 -9.42
N ARG A 38 -7.75 7.75 -9.36
CA ARG A 38 -6.74 8.29 -10.30
C ARG A 38 -5.39 7.62 -10.12
N ALA A 39 -4.92 7.42 -8.90
CA ALA A 39 -3.68 6.68 -8.62
C ALA A 39 -3.71 5.27 -9.23
N LEU A 40 -4.80 4.52 -8.99
CA LEU A 40 -4.99 3.17 -9.56
C LEU A 40 -5.05 3.18 -11.08
N ARG A 41 -5.78 4.14 -11.67
CA ARG A 41 -5.84 4.32 -13.14
C ARG A 41 -4.46 4.66 -13.72
N ASN A 42 -3.64 5.43 -13.03
CA ASN A 42 -2.28 5.76 -13.45
C ASN A 42 -1.37 4.54 -13.42
N LEU A 43 -1.45 3.75 -12.34
CA LEU A 43 -0.71 2.49 -12.22
C LEU A 43 -1.10 1.52 -13.34
N LEU A 44 -2.39 1.29 -13.56
CA LEU A 44 -2.87 0.45 -14.64
C LEU A 44 -2.43 0.96 -16.01
N ARG A 45 -2.54 2.27 -16.29
CA ARG A 45 -2.03 2.82 -17.55
C ARG A 45 -0.54 2.58 -17.75
N ARG A 46 0.25 2.60 -16.68
CA ARG A 46 1.69 2.42 -16.73
C ARG A 46 2.12 0.97 -16.97
N TYR A 47 1.39 0.00 -16.42
CA TYR A 47 1.80 -1.42 -16.43
C TYR A 47 0.88 -2.38 -17.18
N ARG A 48 -0.33 -1.95 -17.62
CA ARG A 48 -1.22 -2.81 -18.41
C ARG A 48 -0.54 -3.24 -19.70
N PHE A 49 -0.73 -4.51 -20.07
CA PHE A 49 -0.27 -5.09 -21.34
C PHE A 49 1.24 -4.95 -21.59
N LYS A 50 2.05 -4.88 -20.52
CA LYS A 50 3.51 -4.88 -20.61
C LYS A 50 4.08 -6.19 -20.08
N ASP A 51 5.05 -6.70 -20.79
CA ASP A 51 5.98 -7.71 -20.28
C ASP A 51 6.85 -7.09 -19.17
N ALA A 52 7.69 -7.90 -18.54
CA ALA A 52 8.54 -7.47 -17.43
C ALA A 52 9.26 -6.12 -17.72
N PRO A 53 9.39 -5.23 -16.71
CA PRO A 53 9.15 -5.48 -15.29
C PRO A 53 7.70 -5.30 -14.86
N TYR A 54 7.22 -6.27 -14.09
CA TYR A 54 5.91 -6.21 -13.42
C TYR A 54 5.91 -5.14 -12.32
N PRO A 55 4.73 -4.53 -12.04
CA PRO A 55 4.61 -3.55 -10.97
C PRO A 55 4.95 -4.18 -9.61
N ARG A 56 5.62 -3.40 -8.77
CA ARG A 56 5.90 -3.72 -7.36
C ARG A 56 5.01 -2.88 -6.46
N SER A 57 4.89 -3.25 -5.19
CA SER A 57 4.15 -2.45 -4.20
C SER A 57 4.65 -0.99 -4.12
N LEU A 58 5.95 -0.76 -4.37
CA LEU A 58 6.55 0.57 -4.44
C LEU A 58 5.95 1.45 -5.55
N ASP A 59 5.55 0.85 -6.67
CA ASP A 59 4.94 1.58 -7.78
C ASP A 59 3.52 2.04 -7.44
N LEU A 60 2.78 1.23 -6.67
CA LEU A 60 1.48 1.63 -6.11
C LEU A 60 1.63 2.77 -5.10
N VAL A 61 2.58 2.65 -4.16
CA VAL A 61 2.87 3.70 -3.18
C VAL A 61 3.25 5.01 -3.88
N ALA A 62 4.09 4.96 -4.91
CA ALA A 62 4.46 6.14 -5.70
C ALA A 62 3.24 6.77 -6.39
N ALA A 63 2.33 5.96 -6.95
CA ALA A 63 1.10 6.45 -7.56
C ALA A 63 0.17 7.13 -6.55
N LEU A 64 0.06 6.60 -5.33
CA LEU A 64 -0.72 7.21 -4.25
C LEU A 64 -0.08 8.52 -3.77
N ARG A 65 1.24 8.55 -3.56
CA ARG A 65 1.98 9.76 -3.17
C ARG A 65 1.85 10.89 -4.19
N ALA A 66 1.67 10.57 -5.47
CA ALA A 66 1.49 11.58 -6.52
C ALA A 66 0.11 12.28 -6.45
N GLU A 67 -0.90 11.66 -5.84
CA GLU A 67 -2.25 12.23 -5.68
C GLU A 67 -2.46 12.87 -4.29
N ALA A 68 -1.52 12.68 -3.36
CA ALA A 68 -1.56 13.31 -2.04
C ALA A 68 -1.31 14.81 -2.13
N THR A 69 -2.27 15.61 -1.67
CA THR A 69 -2.23 17.08 -1.75
C THR A 69 -1.73 17.73 -0.46
N THR A 70 -1.76 17.01 0.66
CA THR A 70 -1.31 17.50 1.97
C THR A 70 -0.10 16.73 2.49
N ALA A 71 0.67 17.35 3.38
CA ALA A 71 1.78 16.69 4.08
C ALA A 71 1.30 15.57 5.02
N GLU A 72 0.08 15.69 5.55
CA GLU A 72 -0.54 14.65 6.37
C GLU A 72 -0.82 13.39 5.54
N ASP A 73 -1.31 13.54 4.30
CA ASP A 73 -1.57 12.39 3.42
C ASP A 73 -0.26 11.67 3.06
N GLN A 74 0.82 12.41 2.81
CA GLN A 74 2.16 11.83 2.59
C GLN A 74 2.64 11.05 3.82
N THR A 75 2.36 11.56 5.02
CA THR A 75 2.73 10.92 6.28
C THR A 75 1.90 9.66 6.51
N LEU A 76 0.58 9.73 6.29
CA LEU A 76 -0.33 8.59 6.35
C LEU A 76 0.08 7.47 5.41
N ILE A 77 0.42 7.78 4.16
CA ILE A 77 0.93 6.78 3.20
C ILE A 77 2.21 6.11 3.74
N THR A 78 3.11 6.89 4.33
CA THR A 78 4.34 6.36 4.93
C THR A 78 4.01 5.43 6.10
N ASP A 79 3.12 5.84 6.99
CA ASP A 79 2.76 5.07 8.17
C ASP A 79 1.97 3.79 7.83
N LEU A 80 1.20 3.79 6.74
CA LEU A 80 0.43 2.62 6.30
C LEU A 80 1.26 1.59 5.52
N PHE A 81 2.23 2.04 4.71
CA PHE A 81 2.97 1.14 3.81
C PHE A 81 4.42 0.88 4.21
N GLU A 82 5.04 1.76 4.99
CA GLU A 82 6.46 1.65 5.37
C GLU A 82 6.65 1.35 6.86
N ARG A 83 5.64 1.59 7.70
CA ARG A 83 5.68 1.26 9.13
C ARG A 83 4.61 0.22 9.45
N ALA A 84 5.03 -0.90 10.05
CA ALA A 84 4.13 -1.94 10.54
C ALA A 84 3.41 -1.48 11.83
N THR A 85 2.59 -0.43 11.74
CA THR A 85 1.97 0.25 12.91
C THR A 85 0.49 -0.09 13.10
N LEU A 86 0.03 -1.23 12.56
CA LEU A 86 -1.29 -1.80 12.83
C LEU A 86 -1.14 -3.17 13.46
#